data_AF-A0A9J6D9W8-F1
#
_entry.id   AF-A0A9J6D9W8-F1
#
_cell.length_a   1.000
_cell.length_b   1.000
_cell.length_c   1.000
_cell.angle_alpha   90.00
_cell.angle_beta   90.00
_cell.angle_gamma   90.00
#
_symmetry.space_group_name_H-M   'P 1'
#
loop_
_entity.id
_entity.type
_entity.pdbx_description
1 polymer ?
#
loop_
_entity_poly.entity_id
_entity_poly.type
_entity_poly.pdbx_seq_one_letter_code
_entity_poly.pdbx_strand_id
1 'polypeptide(L)'
;MLQRAQGLIKKGLAGNDMEEIESGQMKPTNVVAAAPGSRAVLRCQLDLPSLPSEVGVVSWRMPDGSCIKSCAPGVAAPVLFRMGASIDEASEREQSLADRCVARLHSDGSSSLEVAECGPLDAGLYVCNRFVDGATRETASTRLLVTGKPDEPGRPELVNAQGTTLQLKWQPAQGMDDCPMTGYMVEKSVKGLHSWEPAGPATTLCTQVIHCEPGCYMFRVVSYSELGTSNPGPSSDPITVTGDTAKSHSGVVEWKKNFSEYVEVGEGRFSVVKKCIHNATGERAAAKVIGFQQQSRATVEHEWQLLTSLHHEGIVELLECYRTPSSHILVFPFIEGLRLFDHVCMQWNFYSEHTASHYLAQLLSALDYIHLCGIAHLDVKPENLLVEECSDRLKLIDFGNARRVLGTECKMSVIGTAEFVAPEVLKNYPLSTRADLWGTGVLLHVFLVGLSPFLGATENETCANIVAAAYTIPTTASISEHSQDLISKLLAVDPQKRLSASKALAHCWIKASDLDSALLSRVFMDICLILSFLFVGRTEGSELKLFSSKRLREAKR
;
A
#
# COMPACT_ATOMS: atom_id res chain seq x y z
N MET A 1 12.10 26.49 -28.22
CA MET A 1 12.14 26.86 -26.79
C MET A 1 12.71 25.75 -25.90
N LEU A 2 12.40 24.46 -26.11
CA LEU A 2 12.99 23.37 -25.32
C LEU A 2 14.53 23.23 -25.45
N GLN A 3 15.12 23.49 -26.62
CA GLN A 3 16.60 23.50 -26.77
C GLN A 3 17.28 24.72 -26.12
N ARG A 4 16.55 25.81 -25.87
CA ARG A 4 17.07 27.00 -25.17
C ARG A 4 17.04 26.80 -23.65
N ALA A 5 16.13 25.96 -23.14
CA ALA A 5 16.09 25.53 -21.73
C ALA A 5 17.22 24.53 -21.40
N GLN A 6 17.56 23.62 -22.32
CA GLN A 6 18.66 22.66 -22.12
C GLN A 6 20.06 23.31 -22.16
N GLY A 7 20.20 24.48 -22.81
CA GLY A 7 21.45 25.25 -22.83
C GLY A 7 21.74 26.04 -21.54
N LEU A 8 20.72 26.40 -20.76
CA LEU A 8 20.90 27.12 -19.49
C LEU A 8 21.28 26.20 -18.34
N ILE A 9 20.83 24.94 -18.37
CA ILE A 9 21.20 23.93 -17.36
C ILE A 9 22.66 23.48 -17.53
N LYS A 10 23.18 23.41 -18.76
CA LYS A 10 24.60 23.05 -19.00
C LYS A 10 25.60 24.19 -18.76
N LYS A 11 25.16 25.46 -18.72
CA LYS A 11 26.04 26.61 -18.39
C LYS A 11 26.15 26.90 -16.89
N GLY A 12 25.36 26.25 -16.04
CA GLY A 12 25.47 26.37 -14.58
C GLY A 12 26.54 25.48 -13.93
N LEU A 13 27.24 24.64 -14.70
CA LEU A 13 28.11 23.59 -14.16
C LEU A 13 29.58 23.65 -14.63
N ALA A 14 30.04 24.74 -15.23
CA ALA A 14 31.46 24.90 -15.53
C ALA A 14 31.90 26.38 -15.52
N GLY A 15 32.78 26.74 -14.57
CA GLY A 15 33.65 27.92 -14.70
C GLY A 15 33.82 28.81 -13.47
N ASN A 16 34.69 28.35 -12.55
CA ASN A 16 35.78 29.06 -11.87
C ASN A 16 35.55 30.16 -10.80
N ASP A 17 36.03 29.81 -9.60
CA ASP A 17 37.15 30.40 -8.84
C ASP A 17 37.08 31.86 -8.34
N MET A 18 36.91 32.01 -7.01
CA MET A 18 37.94 32.36 -6.00
C MET A 18 37.27 33.02 -4.77
N GLU A 19 37.36 32.33 -3.61
CA GLU A 19 38.02 32.79 -2.35
C GLU A 19 37.13 33.74 -1.51
N GLU A 20 36.88 33.55 -0.21
CA GLU A 20 37.71 33.00 0.87
C GLU A 20 36.92 32.05 1.78
N ILE A 21 37.63 31.02 2.24
CA ILE A 21 37.22 30.07 3.26
C ILE A 21 38.03 30.40 4.53
N GLU A 22 37.34 30.91 5.55
CA GLU A 22 37.70 30.79 6.97
C GLU A 22 36.38 30.36 7.66
N SER A 23 36.22 29.30 8.44
CA SER A 23 37.11 28.38 9.13
C SER A 23 36.38 27.04 9.39
N GLY A 24 36.97 25.91 8.99
CA GLY A 24 36.95 24.66 9.76
C GLY A 24 35.67 23.81 9.94
N GLN A 25 34.54 24.05 9.27
CA GLN A 25 33.38 23.13 9.39
C GLN A 25 33.36 22.06 8.29
N MET A 26 33.59 20.79 8.65
CA MET A 26 33.30 19.64 7.79
C MET A 26 31.81 19.65 7.40
N LYS A 27 31.51 19.55 6.09
CA LYS A 27 30.12 19.36 5.62
C LYS A 27 29.67 17.93 5.94
N PRO A 28 28.50 17.74 6.58
CA PRO A 28 27.96 16.40 6.87
C PRO A 28 27.70 15.64 5.56
N THR A 29 28.09 14.37 5.52
CA THR A 29 27.83 13.48 4.39
C THR A 29 26.39 12.99 4.36
N ASN A 30 25.68 13.03 5.50
CA ASN A 30 24.25 12.72 5.64
C ASN A 30 23.61 13.52 6.78
N VAL A 31 22.28 13.68 6.74
CA VAL A 31 21.47 14.28 7.81
C VAL A 31 20.47 13.24 8.30
N VAL A 32 20.36 13.09 9.62
CA VAL A 32 19.42 12.18 10.29
C VAL A 32 18.57 13.02 11.24
N ALA A 33 17.27 12.80 11.23
CA ALA A 33 16.36 13.53 12.11
C ALA A 33 15.69 12.58 13.10
N ALA A 34 15.46 13.07 14.32
CA ALA A 34 14.84 12.33 15.39
C ALA A 34 13.87 13.23 16.18
N ALA A 35 12.73 12.66 16.57
CA ALA A 35 11.81 13.34 17.48
C ALA A 35 12.38 13.33 18.91
N PRO A 36 12.05 14.33 19.75
CA PRO A 36 12.40 14.30 21.17
C PRO A 36 11.90 13.02 21.85
N GLY A 37 12.77 12.34 22.62
CA GLY A 37 12.49 11.07 23.29
C GLY A 37 12.54 9.82 22.40
N SER A 38 12.87 9.94 21.12
CA SER A 38 12.98 8.80 20.20
C SER A 38 14.40 8.28 20.07
N ARG A 39 14.55 7.06 19.51
CA ARG A 39 15.87 6.48 19.17
C ARG A 39 16.31 6.97 17.80
N ALA A 40 17.57 7.39 17.69
CA ALA A 40 18.19 7.71 16.40
C ALA A 40 19.31 6.73 16.08
N VAL A 41 19.41 6.31 14.82
CA VAL A 41 20.55 5.50 14.34
C VAL A 41 21.25 6.26 13.22
N LEU A 42 22.48 6.68 13.52
CA LEU A 42 23.39 7.32 12.60
C LEU A 42 24.22 6.23 11.91
N ARG A 43 24.42 6.29 10.59
CA ARG A 43 25.25 5.33 9.85
C ARG A 43 26.19 6.04 8.90
N CYS A 44 27.43 5.58 8.84
CA CYS A 44 28.45 6.06 7.91
C CYS A 44 29.14 4.87 7.24
N GLN A 45 29.33 4.98 5.92
CA GLN A 45 30.17 4.05 5.17
C GLN A 45 31.63 4.46 5.36
N LEU A 46 32.50 3.51 5.73
CA LEU A 46 33.94 3.69 5.72
C LEU A 46 34.50 2.83 4.58
N ASP A 47 35.44 3.36 3.81
CA ASP A 47 36.09 2.61 2.74
C ASP A 47 37.08 1.61 3.34
N LEU A 48 36.57 0.43 3.74
CA LEU A 48 37.41 -0.60 4.34
C LEU A 48 38.22 -1.38 3.28
N PRO A 49 39.51 -1.68 3.54
CA PRO A 49 40.31 -2.58 2.72
C PRO A 49 39.81 -4.01 2.84
N SER A 50 40.16 -4.83 1.86
CA SER A 50 39.67 -6.21 1.65
C SER A 50 40.15 -7.24 2.69
N LEU A 51 41.06 -6.88 3.61
CA LEU A 51 41.63 -7.79 4.62
C LEU A 51 41.18 -7.43 6.05
N PRO A 52 40.65 -8.40 6.84
CA PRO A 52 40.16 -8.15 8.21
C PRO A 52 41.22 -7.67 9.21
N SER A 53 42.50 -7.97 8.95
CA SER A 53 43.63 -7.60 9.82
C SER A 53 44.05 -6.12 9.74
N GLU A 54 43.48 -5.35 8.80
CA GLU A 54 43.75 -3.91 8.61
C GLU A 54 42.59 -3.00 9.06
N VAL A 55 41.59 -3.58 9.72
CA VAL A 55 40.46 -2.81 10.27
C VAL A 55 40.94 -2.12 11.54
N GLY A 56 41.58 -0.96 11.35
CA GLY A 56 41.99 -0.07 12.44
C GLY A 56 40.83 0.36 13.34
N VAL A 57 41.12 1.06 14.45
CA VAL A 57 40.11 1.42 15.45
C VAL A 57 39.14 2.46 14.88
N VAL A 58 37.84 2.16 14.91
CA VAL A 58 36.77 3.11 14.53
C VAL A 58 36.18 3.73 15.79
N SER A 59 36.01 5.05 15.79
CA SER A 59 35.38 5.78 16.90
C SER A 59 34.46 6.89 16.42
N TRP A 60 33.39 7.14 17.17
CA TRP A 60 32.48 8.24 16.97
C TRP A 60 32.78 9.36 17.96
N ARG A 61 32.82 10.61 17.47
CA ARG A 61 32.83 11.85 18.26
C ARG A 61 31.48 12.53 18.15
N MET A 62 30.95 12.96 19.29
CA MET A 62 29.62 13.54 19.44
C MET A 62 29.69 15.08 19.59
N PRO A 63 28.56 15.80 19.47
CA PRO A 63 28.54 17.26 19.56
C PRO A 63 29.03 17.83 20.90
N ASP A 64 28.82 17.09 22.00
CA ASP A 64 29.29 17.44 23.35
C ASP A 64 30.80 17.16 23.56
N GLY A 65 31.49 16.66 22.53
CA GLY A 65 32.91 16.31 22.57
C GLY A 65 33.19 14.89 23.08
N SER A 66 32.18 14.16 23.58
CA SER A 66 32.34 12.79 24.04
C SER A 66 32.62 11.83 22.86
N CYS A 67 33.29 10.70 23.15
CA CYS A 67 33.74 9.75 22.13
C CYS A 67 33.45 8.29 22.54
N ILE A 68 33.06 7.45 21.58
CA ILE A 68 32.84 6.01 21.77
C ILE A 68 33.53 5.19 20.67
N LYS A 69 34.09 4.03 21.02
CA LYS A 69 34.72 3.11 20.05
C LYS A 69 33.71 2.09 19.55
N SER A 70 33.75 1.77 18.25
CA SER A 70 32.89 0.75 17.65
C SER A 70 33.45 -0.65 17.97
N CYS A 71 32.63 -1.51 18.57
CA CYS A 71 33.00 -2.91 18.84
C CYS A 71 32.83 -3.78 17.59
N ALA A 72 33.74 -4.74 17.40
CA ALA A 72 33.67 -5.74 16.34
C ALA A 72 32.51 -6.73 16.55
N PRO A 73 31.94 -7.31 15.48
CA PRO A 73 30.84 -8.26 15.59
C PRO A 73 31.27 -9.50 16.40
N GLY A 74 30.57 -9.77 17.51
CA GLY A 74 30.82 -10.93 18.38
C GLY A 74 31.55 -10.64 19.70
N VAL A 75 32.00 -9.40 19.94
CA VAL A 75 32.53 -8.99 21.26
C VAL A 75 31.43 -8.32 22.06
N ALA A 76 30.98 -8.97 23.13
CA ALA A 76 30.06 -8.34 24.09
C ALA A 76 30.71 -7.07 24.66
N ALA A 77 29.96 -5.97 24.69
CA ALA A 77 30.43 -4.73 25.31
C ALA A 77 30.84 -5.04 26.77
N PRO A 78 31.98 -4.54 27.26
CA PRO A 78 32.34 -4.71 28.65
C PRO A 78 31.28 -4.01 29.50
N VAL A 79 30.49 -4.80 30.23
CA VAL A 79 29.65 -4.27 31.30
C VAL A 79 30.62 -3.75 32.36
N LEU A 80 30.67 -2.43 32.50
CA LEU A 80 31.53 -1.76 33.47
C LEU A 80 30.91 -1.93 34.87
N PHE A 81 31.06 -3.11 35.48
CA PHE A 81 30.79 -3.28 36.91
C PHE A 81 31.94 -2.69 37.70
N ARG A 82 31.69 -1.60 38.42
CA ARG A 82 32.64 -1.06 39.41
C ARG A 82 32.27 -1.60 40.79
N MET A 83 33.12 -2.45 41.36
CA MET A 83 33.11 -2.71 42.80
C MET A 83 33.75 -1.53 43.55
N GLY A 84 33.05 -1.04 44.58
CA GLY A 84 33.62 -0.21 45.64
C GLY A 84 33.72 1.29 45.35
N ALA A 85 32.68 2.04 45.68
CA ALA A 85 32.77 3.42 46.17
C ALA A 85 31.54 3.69 47.07
N SER A 86 31.77 4.39 48.18
CA SER A 86 30.83 4.57 49.29
C SER A 86 29.56 5.32 48.90
N ILE A 87 28.48 4.97 49.61
CA ILE A 87 27.25 5.74 49.73
C ILE A 87 27.62 7.11 50.31
N ASP A 88 27.22 8.17 49.62
CA ASP A 88 27.28 9.61 49.98
C ASP A 88 28.12 10.47 49.02
N GLU A 89 27.71 10.57 47.74
CA GLU A 89 28.05 11.68 46.82
C GLU A 89 27.27 11.55 45.47
N ALA A 90 25.96 11.31 45.52
CA ALA A 90 25.10 11.26 44.34
C ALA A 90 24.35 12.60 44.14
N SER A 91 25.10 13.68 43.88
CA SER A 91 24.56 14.93 43.36
C SER A 91 25.06 15.12 41.93
N GLU A 92 24.13 15.12 40.97
CA GLU A 92 24.22 15.72 39.64
C GLU A 92 25.60 15.65 38.95
N ARG A 93 26.01 14.44 38.51
CA ARG A 93 26.98 14.33 37.41
C ARG A 93 26.21 14.25 36.11
N GLU A 94 26.33 15.28 35.27
CA GLU A 94 25.81 15.30 33.90
C GLU A 94 26.19 13.99 33.19
N GLN A 95 25.19 13.20 32.79
CA GLN A 95 25.41 12.00 31.97
C GLN A 95 25.91 12.46 30.60
N SER A 96 27.12 12.02 30.23
CA SER A 96 27.70 12.32 28.91
C SER A 96 26.86 11.65 27.82
N LEU A 97 26.72 12.28 26.64
CA LEU A 97 25.94 11.72 25.53
C LEU A 97 26.40 10.30 25.17
N ALA A 98 27.71 10.05 25.27
CA ALA A 98 28.29 8.72 25.05
C ALA A 98 27.69 7.60 25.93
N ASP A 99 27.21 7.89 27.14
CA ASP A 99 26.63 6.89 28.04
C ASP A 99 25.27 6.38 27.53
N ARG A 100 24.60 7.17 26.67
CA ARG A 100 23.32 6.84 26.02
C ARG A 100 23.51 6.35 24.58
N CYS A 101 24.74 6.15 24.14
CA CYS A 101 25.06 5.77 22.77
C CYS A 101 25.64 4.35 22.66
N VAL A 102 25.33 3.66 21.56
CA VAL A 102 25.90 2.35 21.24
C VAL A 102 26.47 2.36 19.83
N ALA A 103 27.79 2.18 19.71
CA ALA A 103 28.49 2.11 18.42
C ALA A 103 28.74 0.66 17.99
N ARG A 104 28.46 0.35 16.72
CA ARG A 104 28.69 -0.98 16.11
C ARG A 104 29.46 -0.84 14.81
N LEU A 105 30.32 -1.82 14.54
CA LEU A 105 30.99 -1.99 13.25
C LEU A 105 30.40 -3.20 12.53
N HIS A 106 30.01 -3.02 11.27
CA HIS A 106 29.36 -4.05 10.46
C HIS A 106 30.36 -4.72 9.52
N SER A 107 30.05 -5.94 9.09
CA SER A 107 30.90 -6.72 8.16
C SER A 107 30.99 -6.11 6.76
N ASP A 108 30.07 -5.22 6.39
CA ASP A 108 30.06 -4.46 5.14
C ASP A 108 30.94 -3.20 5.17
N GLY A 109 31.67 -2.99 6.27
CA GLY A 109 32.54 -1.85 6.49
C GLY A 109 31.85 -0.54 6.87
N SER A 110 30.54 -0.56 7.09
CA SER A 110 29.85 0.57 7.68
C SER A 110 29.96 0.56 9.22
N SER A 111 29.91 1.74 9.83
CA SER A 111 29.72 1.88 11.27
C SER A 111 28.40 2.58 11.55
N SER A 112 27.71 2.15 12.61
CA SER A 112 26.47 2.76 13.08
C SER A 112 26.58 3.19 14.55
N LEU A 113 25.98 4.33 14.89
CA LEU A 113 25.85 4.85 16.24
C LEU A 113 24.35 5.00 16.56
N GLU A 114 23.89 4.28 17.59
CA GLU A 114 22.51 4.37 18.11
C GLU A 114 22.49 5.32 19.31
N VAL A 115 21.55 6.27 19.35
CA VAL A 115 21.26 7.18 20.47
C VAL A 115 19.91 6.77 21.05
N ALA A 116 19.87 6.37 22.33
CA ALA A 116 18.71 5.69 22.91
C ALA A 116 17.49 6.59 23.21
N GLU A 117 17.72 7.88 23.52
CA GLU A 117 16.67 8.85 23.89
C GLU A 117 17.08 10.26 23.47
N CYS A 118 16.75 10.68 22.24
CA CYS A 118 17.24 11.94 21.68
C CYS A 118 16.58 13.15 22.35
N GLY A 119 17.37 14.08 22.88
CA GLY A 119 16.94 15.40 23.37
C GLY A 119 17.37 16.53 22.43
N PRO A 120 16.79 17.74 22.53
CA PRO A 120 17.20 18.89 21.71
C PRO A 120 18.70 19.23 21.78
N LEU A 121 19.33 18.95 22.93
CA LEU A 121 20.76 19.14 23.16
C LEU A 121 21.65 18.09 22.48
N ASP A 122 21.07 16.99 22.01
CA ASP A 122 21.79 15.94 21.27
C ASP A 122 21.94 16.31 19.78
N ALA A 123 21.26 17.36 19.30
CA ALA A 123 21.37 17.83 17.93
C ALA A 123 22.78 18.38 17.64
N GLY A 124 23.33 18.03 16.48
CA GLY A 124 24.66 18.50 16.10
C GLY A 124 25.39 17.58 15.13
N LEU A 125 26.67 17.87 14.91
CA LEU A 125 27.52 17.09 14.01
C LEU A 125 28.18 15.93 14.76
N TYR A 126 27.94 14.72 14.29
CA TYR A 126 28.60 13.49 14.73
C TYR A 126 29.66 13.10 13.71
N VAL A 127 30.86 12.79 14.18
CA VAL A 127 32.01 12.49 13.32
C VAL A 127 32.50 11.06 13.59
N CYS A 128 32.49 10.24 12.56
CA CYS A 128 33.02 8.88 12.58
C CYS A 128 34.47 8.91 12.04
N ASN A 129 35.42 8.54 12.89
CA ASN A 129 36.85 8.54 12.59
C ASN A 129 37.39 7.12 12.56
N ARG A 130 38.22 6.82 11.57
CA ARG A 130 39.01 5.59 11.50
C ARG A 130 40.49 5.88 11.73
N PHE A 131 41.10 5.14 12.66
CA PHE A 131 42.52 5.24 13.00
C PHE A 131 43.29 4.03 12.51
N VAL A 132 44.35 4.27 11.73
CA VAL A 132 45.32 3.24 11.31
C VAL A 132 46.68 3.66 11.86
N ASP A 133 47.33 2.79 12.63
CA ASP A 133 48.64 3.04 13.26
C ASP A 133 48.72 4.35 14.08
N GLY A 134 47.62 4.73 14.73
CA GLY A 134 47.54 5.93 15.58
C GLY A 134 47.26 7.24 14.83
N ALA A 135 47.26 7.25 13.49
CA ALA A 135 46.89 8.40 12.67
C ALA A 135 45.42 8.27 12.19
N THR A 136 44.67 9.38 12.25
CA THR A 136 43.32 9.44 11.64
C THR A 136 43.47 9.42 10.12
N ARG A 137 42.86 8.43 9.47
CA ARG A 137 43.02 8.21 8.02
C ARG A 137 41.77 8.61 7.23
N GLU A 138 40.59 8.36 7.79
CA GLU A 138 39.29 8.58 7.13
C GLU A 138 38.28 9.13 8.14
N THR A 139 37.55 10.16 7.73
CA THR A 139 36.55 10.86 8.57
C THR A 139 35.25 11.02 7.79
N ALA A 140 34.18 10.38 8.26
CA ALA A 140 32.81 10.61 7.78
C ALA A 140 32.05 11.42 8.83
N SER A 141 31.09 12.24 8.42
CA SER A 141 30.30 13.04 9.37
C SER A 141 28.83 13.03 9.04
N THR A 142 27.99 13.04 10.07
CA THR A 142 26.54 13.01 9.93
C THR A 142 25.93 13.96 10.93
N ARG A 143 24.88 14.68 10.53
CA ARG A 143 24.24 15.66 11.40
C ARG A 143 22.95 15.08 11.96
N LEU A 144 22.80 15.08 13.29
CA LEU A 144 21.54 14.80 13.95
C LEU A 144 20.75 16.10 14.12
N LEU A 145 19.51 16.13 13.66
CA LEU A 145 18.54 17.17 13.96
C LEU A 145 17.52 16.61 14.95
N VAL A 146 17.38 17.26 16.11
CA VAL A 146 16.35 16.92 17.09
C VAL A 146 15.35 18.07 17.15
N THR A 147 14.37 18.02 16.26
CA THR A 147 13.33 19.06 16.13
C THR A 147 11.95 18.44 16.31
N GLY A 148 11.07 19.17 17.00
CA GLY A 148 9.67 18.80 17.16
C GLY A 148 8.86 18.93 15.86
N LYS A 149 7.59 18.50 15.91
CA LYS A 149 6.62 18.71 14.84
C LYS A 149 6.50 20.21 14.52
N PRO A 150 6.22 20.61 13.26
CA PRO A 150 5.93 22.00 12.92
C PRO A 150 4.80 22.60 13.77
N ASP A 151 4.82 23.91 14.00
CA ASP A 151 3.73 24.60 14.70
C ASP A 151 2.44 24.63 13.87
N GLU A 152 1.29 24.76 14.55
CA GLU A 152 -0.01 24.73 13.89
C GLU A 152 -0.28 26.01 13.06
N PRO A 153 -0.80 25.88 11.82
CA PRO A 153 -1.18 27.03 11.01
C PRO A 153 -2.43 27.77 11.53
N GLY A 154 -2.63 29.00 11.06
CA GLY A 154 -3.84 29.77 11.37
C GLY A 154 -5.10 29.22 10.69
N ARG A 155 -6.26 29.74 11.13
CA ARG A 155 -7.58 29.37 10.61
C ARG A 155 -7.68 29.62 9.10
N PRO A 156 -8.17 28.65 8.29
CA PRO A 156 -8.42 28.90 6.87
C PRO A 156 -9.68 29.73 6.66
N GLU A 157 -9.56 30.75 5.82
CA GLU A 157 -10.60 31.70 5.42
C GLU A 157 -10.94 31.53 3.93
N LEU A 158 -12.23 31.64 3.61
CA LEU A 158 -12.71 31.57 2.23
C LEU A 158 -12.47 32.90 1.52
N VAL A 159 -11.68 32.87 0.46
CA VAL A 159 -11.38 34.04 -0.38
C VAL A 159 -12.35 34.14 -1.56
N ASN A 160 -12.64 33.01 -2.21
CA ASN A 160 -13.53 32.96 -3.38
C ASN A 160 -14.24 31.60 -3.46
N ALA A 161 -15.47 31.58 -3.97
CA ALA A 161 -16.24 30.37 -4.23
C ALA A 161 -16.99 30.49 -5.57
N GLN A 162 -16.79 29.50 -6.45
CA GLN A 162 -17.48 29.39 -7.73
C GLN A 162 -17.86 27.93 -7.99
N GLY A 163 -19.16 27.63 -7.99
CA GLY A 163 -19.67 26.26 -8.14
C GLY A 163 -19.08 25.30 -7.10
N THR A 164 -18.35 24.29 -7.57
CA THR A 164 -17.62 23.30 -6.76
C THR A 164 -16.20 23.71 -6.38
N THR A 165 -15.76 24.91 -6.75
CA THR A 165 -14.38 25.37 -6.55
C THR A 165 -14.32 26.44 -5.46
N LEU A 166 -13.52 26.20 -4.44
CA LEU A 166 -13.26 27.09 -3.31
C LEU A 166 -11.80 27.53 -3.31
N GLN A 167 -11.52 28.78 -3.01
CA GLN A 167 -10.17 29.26 -2.76
C GLN A 167 -10.03 29.64 -1.29
N LEU A 168 -9.17 28.93 -0.56
CA LEU A 168 -8.88 29.17 0.85
C LEU A 168 -7.54 29.87 1.01
N LYS A 169 -7.41 30.65 2.09
CA LYS A 169 -6.17 31.30 2.54
C LYS A 169 -6.05 31.20 4.06
N TRP A 170 -4.84 31.03 4.59
CA TRP A 170 -4.58 30.95 6.03
C TRP A 170 -3.31 31.72 6.42
N GLN A 171 -3.08 31.88 7.73
CA GLN A 171 -1.83 32.44 8.25
C GLN A 171 -0.77 31.32 8.43
N PRO A 172 0.50 31.59 8.11
CA PRO A 172 1.57 30.62 8.31
C PRO A 172 1.80 30.32 9.80
N ALA A 173 2.37 29.15 10.09
CA ALA A 173 2.78 28.78 11.44
C ALA A 173 3.91 29.71 11.96
N GLN A 174 3.88 30.11 13.23
CA GLN A 174 4.94 30.92 13.83
C GLN A 174 6.21 30.06 14.00
N GLY A 175 7.42 30.61 13.85
CA GLY A 175 8.68 29.88 14.05
C GLY A 175 9.38 29.30 12.80
N MET A 176 9.02 29.74 11.58
CA MET A 176 9.56 29.23 10.32
C MET A 176 11.03 29.59 9.99
N ASP A 177 11.74 30.33 10.83
CA ASP A 177 13.02 30.94 10.44
C ASP A 177 14.20 29.96 10.30
N ASP A 178 14.08 28.69 10.75
CA ASP A 178 15.20 27.72 10.73
C ASP A 178 14.84 26.29 10.28
N CYS A 179 13.65 26.07 9.68
CA CYS A 179 13.20 24.74 9.26
C CYS A 179 13.20 24.59 7.72
N PRO A 180 13.99 23.66 7.14
CA PRO A 180 14.06 23.50 5.69
C PRO A 180 12.77 22.89 5.13
N MET A 181 12.13 23.65 4.23
CA MET A 181 10.99 23.31 3.36
C MET A 181 9.74 22.75 4.06
N THR A 182 8.88 23.67 4.50
CA THR A 182 7.56 23.42 5.08
C THR A 182 6.45 23.55 4.03
N GLY A 183 5.55 22.58 3.97
CA GLY A 183 4.30 22.69 3.22
C GLY A 183 3.07 22.64 4.13
N TYR A 184 1.90 22.77 3.55
CA TYR A 184 0.59 22.76 4.19
C TYR A 184 -0.31 21.72 3.52
N MET A 185 -1.08 21.02 4.33
CA MET A 185 -2.15 20.14 3.92
C MET A 185 -3.46 20.74 4.42
N VAL A 186 -4.38 21.03 3.50
CA VAL A 186 -5.74 21.42 3.88
C VAL A 186 -6.57 20.17 4.03
N GLU A 187 -7.26 20.04 5.16
CA GLU A 187 -8.24 19.00 5.42
C GLU A 187 -9.65 19.58 5.44
N LYS A 188 -10.63 18.79 5.02
CA LYS A 188 -12.05 19.09 5.06
C LYS A 188 -12.79 18.07 5.93
N SER A 189 -13.92 18.50 6.48
CA SER A 189 -14.86 17.64 7.20
C SER A 189 -16.28 18.09 6.92
N VAL A 190 -17.22 17.16 6.77
CA VAL A 190 -18.64 17.51 6.63
C VAL A 190 -19.14 18.06 7.97
N LYS A 191 -19.91 19.16 7.94
CA LYS A 191 -20.46 19.80 9.14
C LYS A 191 -21.18 18.77 10.04
N GLY A 192 -20.73 18.66 11.28
CA GLY A 192 -21.29 17.75 12.28
C GLY A 192 -20.63 16.37 12.36
N LEU A 193 -19.68 16.07 11.48
CA LEU A 193 -18.78 14.93 11.62
C LEU A 193 -17.44 15.40 12.23
N HIS A 194 -16.79 14.50 12.96
CA HIS A 194 -15.44 14.72 13.51
C HIS A 194 -14.35 14.01 12.69
N SER A 195 -14.69 13.57 11.47
CA SER A 195 -13.78 12.89 10.55
C SER A 195 -13.22 13.90 9.55
N TRP A 196 -11.90 14.06 9.52
CA TRP A 196 -11.20 14.99 8.66
C TRP A 196 -10.45 14.23 7.56
N GLU A 197 -10.49 14.73 6.34
CA GLU A 197 -9.82 14.14 5.18
C GLU A 197 -9.10 15.23 4.36
N PRO A 198 -8.03 14.91 3.62
CA PRO A 198 -7.36 15.88 2.75
C PRO A 198 -8.31 16.47 1.70
N ALA A 199 -8.34 17.79 1.59
CA ALA A 199 -9.17 18.52 0.64
C ALA A 199 -8.47 18.70 -0.73
N GLY A 200 -7.16 18.48 -0.81
CA GLY A 200 -6.36 18.65 -2.02
C GLY A 200 -4.91 18.24 -1.81
N PRO A 201 -4.04 18.42 -2.84
CA PRO A 201 -2.61 18.12 -2.72
C PRO A 201 -1.92 19.05 -1.73
N ALA A 202 -0.81 18.59 -1.18
CA ALA A 202 0.03 19.38 -0.31
C ALA A 202 0.62 20.61 -1.04
N THR A 203 0.70 21.77 -0.39
CA THR A 203 1.12 23.05 -1.02
C THR A 203 2.14 23.80 -0.15
N THR A 204 3.11 24.47 -0.74
CA THR A 204 4.03 25.37 -0.02
C THR A 204 3.47 26.79 0.16
N LEU A 205 2.32 27.08 -0.47
CA LEU A 205 1.65 28.38 -0.40
C LEU A 205 0.65 28.42 0.75
N CYS A 206 0.44 29.59 1.34
CA CYS A 206 -0.61 29.83 2.35
C CYS A 206 -2.01 30.05 1.71
N THR A 207 -2.21 29.53 0.50
CA THR A 207 -3.47 29.58 -0.22
C THR A 207 -3.60 28.36 -1.11
N GLN A 208 -4.82 27.87 -1.29
CA GLN A 208 -5.09 26.73 -2.14
C GLN A 208 -6.48 26.81 -2.76
N VAL A 209 -6.57 26.41 -4.02
CA VAL A 209 -7.83 26.15 -4.71
C VAL A 209 -8.21 24.69 -4.48
N ILE A 210 -9.44 24.47 -4.01
CA ILE A 210 -9.98 23.22 -3.52
C ILE A 210 -11.26 22.94 -4.30
N HIS A 211 -11.35 21.74 -4.86
CA HIS A 211 -12.59 21.27 -5.48
C HIS A 211 -13.37 20.42 -4.46
N CYS A 212 -14.58 20.84 -4.15
CA CYS A 212 -15.49 20.17 -3.23
C CYS A 212 -16.81 19.87 -3.92
N GLU A 213 -17.35 18.69 -3.65
CA GLU A 213 -18.72 18.37 -4.04
C GLU A 213 -19.73 19.30 -3.33
N PRO A 214 -20.97 19.41 -3.82
CA PRO A 214 -21.99 20.20 -3.14
C PRO A 214 -22.26 19.66 -1.73
N GLY A 215 -22.11 20.51 -0.72
CA GLY A 215 -22.22 20.11 0.68
C GLY A 215 -21.78 21.22 1.63
N CYS A 216 -21.94 21.00 2.94
CA CYS A 216 -21.52 21.94 3.97
C CYS A 216 -20.28 21.41 4.68
N TYR A 217 -19.14 22.06 4.49
CA TYR A 217 -17.83 21.59 4.95
C TYR A 217 -17.18 22.57 5.91
N MET A 218 -16.37 22.06 6.83
CA MET A 218 -15.41 22.81 7.62
C MET A 218 -14.01 22.44 7.14
N PHE A 219 -13.08 23.40 7.13
CA PHE A 219 -11.71 23.19 6.68
C PHE A 219 -10.73 23.48 7.81
N ARG A 220 -9.59 22.77 7.85
CA ARG A 220 -8.48 23.07 8.75
C ARG A 220 -7.17 22.83 8.04
N VAL A 221 -6.07 23.35 8.57
CA VAL A 221 -4.76 23.26 7.91
C VAL A 221 -3.76 22.61 8.86
N VAL A 222 -2.94 21.73 8.30
CA VAL A 222 -1.83 21.06 8.96
C VAL A 222 -0.56 21.46 8.24
N SER A 223 0.47 21.92 8.94
CA SER A 223 1.80 22.09 8.34
C SER A 223 2.54 20.75 8.35
N TYR A 224 3.36 20.50 7.34
CA TYR A 224 4.20 19.32 7.27
C TYR A 224 5.62 19.71 6.86
N SER A 225 6.58 18.97 7.41
CA SER A 225 7.98 19.02 7.03
C SER A 225 8.45 17.60 6.69
N GLU A 226 9.70 17.44 6.26
CA GLU A 226 10.33 16.13 6.12
C GLU A 226 10.30 15.29 7.42
N LEU A 227 9.98 15.92 8.55
CA LEU A 227 10.04 15.35 9.90
C LEU A 227 8.67 14.97 10.48
N GLY A 228 7.59 15.30 9.77
CA GLY A 228 6.21 14.99 10.18
C GLY A 228 5.28 16.21 10.14
N THR A 229 4.06 15.98 10.61
CA THR A 229 2.94 16.94 10.56
C THR A 229 2.71 17.63 11.90
N SER A 230 2.26 18.88 11.86
CA SER A 230 1.80 19.63 13.03
C SER A 230 0.52 19.05 13.63
N ASN A 231 0.13 19.58 14.79
CA ASN A 231 -1.28 19.50 15.16
C ASN A 231 -2.13 20.30 14.15
N PRO A 232 -3.38 19.87 13.90
CA PRO A 232 -4.27 20.59 13.02
C PRO A 232 -4.68 21.94 13.64
N GLY A 233 -4.53 23.01 12.86
CA GLY A 233 -4.97 24.34 13.25
C GLY A 233 -6.49 24.45 13.42
N PRO A 234 -6.99 25.60 13.90
CA PRO A 234 -8.41 25.84 14.13
C PRO A 234 -9.21 25.71 12.83
N SER A 235 -10.42 25.14 12.93
CA SER A 235 -11.30 24.93 11.80
C SER A 235 -12.00 26.21 11.32
N SER A 236 -12.25 26.31 10.02
CA SER A 236 -13.04 27.36 9.39
C SER A 236 -14.48 27.36 9.89
N ASP A 237 -15.20 28.45 9.62
CA ASP A 237 -16.66 28.41 9.69
C ASP A 237 -17.19 27.44 8.62
N PRO A 238 -18.40 26.86 8.81
CA PRO A 238 -18.98 25.97 7.81
C PRO A 238 -19.24 26.70 6.48
N ILE A 239 -18.69 26.17 5.39
CA ILE A 239 -18.81 26.67 4.03
C ILE A 239 -19.75 25.75 3.25
N THR A 240 -20.81 26.34 2.68
CA THR A 240 -21.76 25.61 1.81
C THR A 240 -21.34 25.75 0.35
N VAL A 241 -21.04 24.64 -0.29
CA VAL A 241 -20.71 24.53 -1.71
C VAL A 241 -21.98 24.20 -2.48
N THR A 242 -22.34 25.03 -3.46
CA THR A 242 -23.52 24.84 -4.32
C THR A 242 -23.05 24.55 -5.74
N GLY A 243 -23.37 23.38 -6.28
CA GLY A 243 -23.01 23.03 -7.67
C GLY A 243 -23.89 23.76 -8.69
N ASP A 244 -23.28 24.35 -9.72
CA ASP A 244 -24.00 24.83 -10.90
C ASP A 244 -24.43 23.63 -11.76
N THR A 245 -25.68 23.23 -11.53
CA THR A 245 -26.57 22.32 -12.27
C THR A 245 -25.97 21.36 -13.31
N ALA A 246 -25.70 20.13 -12.87
CA ALA A 246 -26.19 18.93 -13.54
C ALA A 246 -26.92 18.07 -12.49
N LYS A 247 -28.26 18.17 -12.49
CA LYS A 247 -29.25 17.33 -11.78
C LYS A 247 -28.71 16.43 -10.64
N SER A 248 -28.38 17.04 -9.50
CA SER A 248 -28.44 16.34 -8.22
C SER A 248 -29.91 16.09 -7.89
N HIS A 249 -30.38 14.87 -8.17
CA HIS A 249 -31.59 14.39 -7.54
C HIS A 249 -31.21 13.88 -6.13
N SER A 250 -31.22 14.79 -5.17
CA SER A 250 -31.37 14.47 -3.74
C SER A 250 -32.80 14.05 -3.37
N GLY A 251 -33.65 13.75 -4.36
CA GLY A 251 -34.92 13.05 -4.19
C GLY A 251 -34.73 11.62 -4.67
N VAL A 252 -35.44 10.67 -4.05
CA VAL A 252 -35.57 9.29 -4.53
C VAL A 252 -35.64 9.27 -6.05
N VAL A 253 -34.56 8.87 -6.73
CA VAL A 253 -34.56 8.76 -8.17
C VAL A 253 -35.24 7.44 -8.50
N GLU A 254 -36.30 7.50 -9.29
CA GLU A 254 -36.83 6.32 -9.96
C GLU A 254 -35.83 5.87 -11.03
N TRP A 255 -34.75 5.22 -10.60
CA TRP A 255 -33.69 4.71 -11.49
C TRP A 255 -34.28 3.81 -12.59
N LYS A 256 -35.42 3.16 -12.31
CA LYS A 256 -36.16 2.33 -13.27
C LYS A 256 -36.67 3.05 -14.50
N LYS A 257 -36.71 4.40 -14.51
CA LYS A 257 -37.06 5.18 -15.71
C LYS A 257 -35.89 5.31 -16.68
N ASN A 258 -34.65 5.23 -16.18
CA ASN A 258 -33.45 5.38 -17.00
C ASN A 258 -32.98 4.05 -17.58
N PHE A 259 -33.44 2.92 -17.04
CA PHE A 259 -33.03 1.59 -17.52
C PHE A 259 -34.24 0.69 -17.81
N SER A 260 -34.06 -0.27 -18.70
CA SER A 260 -35.05 -1.30 -19.05
C SER A 260 -34.41 -2.69 -19.09
N GLU A 261 -35.22 -3.72 -19.38
CA GLU A 261 -34.76 -5.10 -19.59
C GLU A 261 -33.93 -5.70 -18.44
N TYR A 262 -34.49 -5.65 -17.22
CA TYR A 262 -33.84 -6.20 -16.04
C TYR A 262 -33.83 -7.73 -16.04
N VAL A 263 -32.65 -8.30 -16.21
CA VAL A 263 -32.41 -9.73 -16.10
C VAL A 263 -31.41 -9.97 -14.98
N GLU A 264 -31.76 -10.79 -14.00
CA GLU A 264 -30.83 -11.18 -12.96
C GLU A 264 -29.69 -12.01 -13.55
N VAL A 265 -28.45 -11.60 -13.26
CA VAL A 265 -27.23 -12.25 -13.79
C VAL A 265 -26.33 -12.81 -12.71
N GLY A 266 -26.61 -12.47 -11.44
CA GLY A 266 -25.92 -13.06 -10.31
C GLY A 266 -26.50 -12.61 -8.99
N GLU A 267 -26.43 -13.49 -8.00
CA GLU A 267 -26.80 -13.20 -6.62
C GLU A 267 -25.55 -13.33 -5.75
N GLY A 268 -25.21 -12.25 -5.04
CA GLY A 268 -24.19 -12.24 -4.00
C GLY A 268 -24.84 -12.27 -2.62
N ARG A 269 -24.02 -12.49 -1.58
CA ARG A 269 -24.49 -12.61 -0.19
C ARG A 269 -25.35 -11.42 0.30
N PHE A 270 -25.06 -10.22 -0.20
CA PHE A 270 -25.70 -8.97 0.24
C PHE A 270 -26.24 -8.14 -0.91
N SER A 271 -26.22 -8.67 -2.13
CA SER A 271 -26.58 -7.90 -3.32
C SER A 271 -27.07 -8.77 -4.45
N VAL A 272 -27.97 -8.25 -5.27
CA VAL A 272 -28.40 -8.89 -6.51
C VAL A 272 -27.89 -8.06 -7.68
N VAL A 273 -27.23 -8.70 -8.64
CA VAL A 273 -26.72 -8.05 -9.86
C VAL A 273 -27.69 -8.31 -11.00
N LYS A 274 -28.15 -7.24 -11.65
CA LYS A 274 -29.07 -7.29 -12.77
C LYS A 274 -28.45 -6.66 -14.02
N LYS A 275 -28.47 -7.38 -15.13
CA LYS A 275 -28.27 -6.79 -16.46
C LYS A 275 -29.44 -5.88 -16.78
N CYS A 276 -29.17 -4.71 -17.32
CA CYS A 276 -30.17 -3.77 -17.80
C CYS A 276 -29.63 -3.00 -19.03
N ILE A 277 -30.52 -2.27 -19.71
CA ILE A 277 -30.19 -1.42 -20.84
C ILE A 277 -30.49 0.02 -20.47
N HIS A 278 -29.54 0.92 -20.65
CA HIS A 278 -29.75 2.35 -20.43
C HIS A 278 -30.63 2.92 -21.56
N ASN A 279 -31.80 3.46 -21.22
CA ASN A 279 -32.84 3.84 -22.17
C ASN A 279 -32.41 4.96 -23.12
N ALA A 280 -31.51 5.86 -22.69
CA ALA A 280 -31.08 6.98 -23.51
C ALA A 280 -29.93 6.62 -24.48
N THR A 281 -29.01 5.73 -24.07
CA THR A 281 -27.84 5.37 -24.88
C THR A 281 -27.99 4.02 -25.59
N GLY A 282 -28.90 3.16 -25.14
CA GLY A 282 -29.02 1.78 -25.60
C GLY A 282 -27.90 0.87 -25.10
N GLU A 283 -27.01 1.36 -24.24
CA GLU A 283 -25.87 0.61 -23.73
C GLU A 283 -26.28 -0.35 -22.62
N ARG A 284 -25.58 -1.50 -22.57
CA ARG A 284 -25.83 -2.53 -21.56
C ARG A 284 -25.06 -2.19 -20.28
N ALA A 285 -25.73 -2.31 -19.14
CA ALA A 285 -25.18 -2.06 -17.82
C ALA A 285 -25.45 -3.23 -16.87
N ALA A 286 -24.64 -3.32 -15.81
CA ALA A 286 -24.85 -4.20 -14.68
C ALA A 286 -25.17 -3.36 -13.44
N ALA A 287 -26.36 -3.56 -12.87
CA ALA A 287 -26.82 -2.87 -11.67
C ALA A 287 -26.71 -3.80 -10.46
N LYS A 288 -25.77 -3.50 -9.55
CA LYS A 288 -25.61 -4.17 -8.25
C LYS A 288 -26.55 -3.52 -7.23
N VAL A 289 -27.62 -4.23 -6.87
CA VAL A 289 -28.65 -3.75 -5.94
C VAL A 289 -28.36 -4.27 -4.54
N ILE A 290 -28.14 -3.36 -3.58
CA ILE A 290 -27.77 -3.64 -2.20
C ILE A 290 -28.89 -3.16 -1.27
N GLY A 291 -29.58 -4.07 -0.57
CA GLY A 291 -30.66 -3.72 0.35
C GLY A 291 -30.17 -3.06 1.64
N PHE A 292 -30.92 -2.10 2.19
CA PHE A 292 -30.54 -1.42 3.45
C PHE A 292 -30.45 -2.34 4.67
N GLN A 293 -31.13 -3.49 4.64
CA GLN A 293 -31.03 -4.48 5.71
C GLN A 293 -29.79 -5.38 5.61
N GLN A 294 -29.13 -5.41 4.44
CA GLN A 294 -28.05 -6.36 4.13
C GLN A 294 -26.67 -5.76 4.43
N GLN A 295 -26.49 -4.48 4.18
CA GLN A 295 -25.24 -3.76 4.47
C GLN A 295 -25.50 -2.37 5.05
N SER A 296 -24.59 -1.93 5.92
CA SER A 296 -24.66 -0.58 6.47
C SER A 296 -24.46 0.46 5.37
N ARG A 297 -25.15 1.61 5.49
CA ARG A 297 -24.99 2.73 4.56
C ARG A 297 -23.52 3.17 4.46
N ALA A 298 -22.78 3.20 5.57
CA ALA A 298 -21.38 3.58 5.58
C ALA A 298 -20.51 2.64 4.75
N THR A 299 -20.83 1.34 4.72
CA THR A 299 -20.10 0.35 3.92
C THR A 299 -20.32 0.56 2.42
N VAL A 300 -21.55 0.82 1.99
CA VAL A 300 -21.86 1.05 0.57
C VAL A 300 -21.30 2.39 0.09
N GLU A 301 -21.42 3.43 0.92
CA GLU A 301 -20.80 4.73 0.65
C GLU A 301 -19.28 4.62 0.50
N HIS A 302 -18.64 3.78 1.34
CA HIS A 302 -17.22 3.52 1.25
C HIS A 302 -16.83 2.83 -0.07
N GLU A 303 -17.57 1.79 -0.48
CA GLU A 303 -17.36 1.12 -1.76
C GLU A 303 -17.51 2.10 -2.93
N TRP A 304 -18.55 2.94 -2.91
CA TRP A 304 -18.78 4.01 -3.88
C TRP A 304 -17.60 5.00 -3.95
N GLN A 305 -17.14 5.50 -2.79
CA GLN A 305 -16.03 6.46 -2.71
C GLN A 305 -14.72 5.87 -3.24
N LEU A 306 -14.42 4.62 -2.91
CA LEU A 306 -13.24 3.94 -3.44
C LEU A 306 -13.31 3.86 -4.96
N LEU A 307 -14.38 3.26 -5.49
CA LEU A 307 -14.54 3.02 -6.93
C LEU A 307 -14.54 4.31 -7.76
N THR A 308 -15.08 5.41 -7.23
CA THR A 308 -15.07 6.73 -7.91
C THR A 308 -13.66 7.28 -8.12
N SER A 309 -12.69 6.87 -7.29
CA SER A 309 -11.30 7.34 -7.37
C SER A 309 -10.33 6.39 -8.08
N LEU A 310 -10.80 5.19 -8.48
CA LEU A 310 -9.96 4.14 -9.04
C LEU A 310 -10.15 4.03 -10.56
N HIS A 311 -9.08 4.23 -11.31
CA HIS A 311 -9.08 4.09 -12.76
C HIS A 311 -7.92 3.21 -13.20
N HIS A 312 -8.24 1.97 -13.57
CA HIS A 312 -7.28 1.00 -14.08
C HIS A 312 -7.99 0.00 -15.00
N GLU A 313 -7.32 -0.45 -16.06
CA GLU A 313 -7.92 -1.35 -17.07
C GLU A 313 -8.44 -2.67 -16.48
N GLY A 314 -7.74 -3.18 -15.46
CA GLY A 314 -8.09 -4.40 -14.73
C GLY A 314 -9.05 -4.21 -13.56
N ILE A 315 -9.69 -3.05 -13.42
CA ILE A 315 -10.69 -2.75 -12.39
C ILE A 315 -12.01 -2.38 -13.06
N VAL A 316 -13.13 -2.78 -12.45
CA VAL A 316 -14.45 -2.34 -12.90
C VAL A 316 -14.65 -0.85 -12.64
N GLU A 317 -15.11 -0.11 -13.65
CA GLU A 317 -15.41 1.31 -13.52
C GLU A 317 -16.85 1.51 -13.05
N LEU A 318 -17.04 2.32 -12.02
CA LEU A 318 -18.38 2.72 -11.58
C LEU A 318 -18.90 3.84 -12.49
N LEU A 319 -20.03 3.62 -13.15
CA LEU A 319 -20.68 4.62 -14.00
C LEU A 319 -21.53 5.58 -13.17
N GLU A 320 -22.44 5.02 -12.37
CA GLU A 320 -23.44 5.79 -11.66
C GLU A 320 -23.80 5.11 -10.33
N CYS A 321 -24.26 5.91 -9.36
CA CYS A 321 -24.81 5.40 -8.11
C CYS A 321 -26.18 6.00 -7.87
N TYR A 322 -27.14 5.15 -7.50
CA TYR A 322 -28.51 5.54 -7.18
C TYR A 322 -28.87 5.13 -5.76
N ARG A 323 -29.74 5.93 -5.15
CA ARG A 323 -30.35 5.60 -3.87
C ARG A 323 -31.86 5.51 -4.03
N THR A 324 -32.42 4.39 -3.59
CA THR A 324 -33.87 4.15 -3.53
C THR A 324 -34.35 4.19 -2.07
N PRO A 325 -35.66 4.08 -1.78
CA PRO A 325 -36.15 4.03 -0.41
C PRO A 325 -35.72 2.78 0.37
N SER A 326 -35.28 1.71 -0.31
CA SER A 326 -34.95 0.42 0.32
C SER A 326 -33.58 -0.15 -0.06
N SER A 327 -32.86 0.48 -1.00
CA SER A 327 -31.60 -0.02 -1.52
C SER A 327 -30.66 1.08 -2.03
N HIS A 328 -29.37 0.75 -2.07
CA HIS A 328 -28.39 1.44 -2.90
C HIS A 328 -28.18 0.64 -4.19
N ILE A 329 -27.87 1.31 -5.29
CA ILE A 329 -27.67 0.68 -6.59
C ILE A 329 -26.40 1.26 -7.21
N LEU A 330 -25.40 0.40 -7.42
CA LEU A 330 -24.18 0.74 -8.13
C LEU A 330 -24.30 0.23 -9.58
N VAL A 331 -24.08 1.11 -10.54
CA VAL A 331 -24.20 0.80 -11.97
C VAL A 331 -22.82 0.75 -12.60
N PHE A 332 -22.54 -0.35 -13.28
CA PHE A 332 -21.27 -0.65 -13.94
C PHE A 332 -21.51 -0.94 -15.43
N PRO A 333 -20.49 -0.84 -16.29
CA PRO A 333 -20.58 -1.37 -17.64
C PRO A 333 -20.91 -2.87 -17.59
N PHE A 334 -21.79 -3.34 -18.47
CA PHE A 334 -22.00 -4.77 -18.61
C PHE A 334 -20.80 -5.38 -19.36
N ILE A 335 -19.94 -6.08 -18.64
CA ILE A 335 -18.80 -6.81 -19.21
C ILE A 335 -19.33 -8.12 -19.80
N GLU A 336 -19.29 -8.24 -21.13
CA GLU A 336 -19.60 -9.49 -21.83
C GLU A 336 -18.42 -10.44 -21.66
N GLY A 337 -18.57 -11.44 -20.79
CA GLY A 337 -17.47 -12.27 -20.36
C GLY A 337 -17.89 -13.37 -19.39
N LEU A 338 -16.90 -14.14 -18.94
CA LEU A 338 -17.07 -15.23 -17.97
C LEU A 338 -16.14 -15.02 -16.78
N ARG A 339 -16.45 -15.67 -15.65
CA ARG A 339 -15.51 -15.71 -14.52
C ARG A 339 -14.22 -16.39 -14.96
N LEU A 340 -13.08 -16.01 -14.37
CA LEU A 340 -11.75 -16.46 -14.80
C LEU A 340 -11.66 -17.97 -15.06
N PHE A 341 -12.07 -18.80 -14.10
CA PHE A 341 -11.99 -20.25 -14.27
C PHE A 341 -13.02 -20.80 -15.27
N ASP A 342 -14.23 -20.22 -15.37
CA ASP A 342 -15.19 -20.63 -16.40
C ASP A 342 -14.66 -20.28 -17.82
N HIS A 343 -14.01 -19.11 -17.96
CA HIS A 343 -13.37 -18.67 -19.20
C HIS A 343 -12.28 -19.66 -19.64
N VAL A 344 -11.38 -19.99 -18.72
CA VAL A 344 -10.27 -20.92 -18.98
C VAL A 344 -10.77 -22.32 -19.30
N CYS A 345 -11.82 -22.79 -18.61
CA CYS A 345 -12.47 -24.07 -18.90
C CYS A 345 -13.04 -24.14 -20.32
N MET A 346 -13.51 -23.02 -20.89
CA MET A 346 -13.95 -22.98 -22.28
C MET A 346 -12.79 -23.09 -23.27
N GLN A 347 -11.59 -22.64 -22.87
CA GLN A 347 -10.36 -22.70 -23.67
C GLN A 347 -9.44 -23.85 -23.26
N TRP A 348 -9.99 -24.94 -22.74
CA TRP A 348 -9.24 -26.05 -22.13
C TRP A 348 -8.08 -26.61 -22.98
N ASN A 349 -8.24 -26.64 -24.31
CA ASN A 349 -7.20 -27.10 -25.24
C ASN A 349 -5.93 -26.24 -25.26
N PHE A 350 -6.01 -25.01 -24.77
CA PHE A 350 -4.91 -24.04 -24.74
C PHE A 350 -4.48 -23.71 -23.30
N TYR A 351 -4.98 -24.47 -22.32
CA TYR A 351 -4.69 -24.21 -20.93
C TYR A 351 -3.27 -24.64 -20.58
N SER A 352 -2.46 -23.68 -20.14
CA SER A 352 -1.02 -23.83 -19.93
C SER A 352 -0.51 -22.86 -18.85
N GLU A 353 0.73 -23.04 -18.39
CA GLU A 353 1.33 -22.09 -17.44
C GLU A 353 1.43 -20.69 -18.02
N HIS A 354 1.62 -20.58 -19.34
CA HIS A 354 1.61 -19.30 -20.03
C HIS A 354 0.26 -18.59 -19.88
N THR A 355 -0.85 -19.32 -20.05
CA THR A 355 -2.22 -18.79 -19.87
C THR A 355 -2.44 -18.35 -18.42
N ALA A 356 -2.00 -19.15 -17.44
CA ALA A 356 -2.08 -18.79 -16.03
C ALA A 356 -1.25 -17.54 -15.70
N SER A 357 -0.03 -17.46 -16.22
CA SER A 357 0.88 -16.31 -16.06
C SER A 357 0.27 -15.03 -16.67
N HIS A 358 -0.35 -15.14 -17.85
CA HIS A 358 -1.03 -14.04 -18.52
C HIS A 358 -2.11 -13.40 -17.64
N TYR A 359 -3.05 -14.18 -17.11
CA TYR A 359 -4.10 -13.62 -16.25
C TYR A 359 -3.60 -13.22 -14.87
N LEU A 360 -2.60 -13.92 -14.31
CA LEU A 360 -2.01 -13.52 -13.03
C LEU A 360 -1.29 -12.17 -13.16
N ALA A 361 -0.61 -11.91 -14.27
CA ALA A 361 0.03 -10.62 -14.54
C ALA A 361 -0.99 -9.48 -14.60
N GLN A 362 -2.14 -9.70 -15.25
CA GLN A 362 -3.23 -8.72 -15.30
C GLN A 362 -3.80 -8.43 -13.90
N LEU A 363 -4.04 -9.48 -13.09
CA LEU A 363 -4.49 -9.34 -11.70
C LEU A 363 -3.47 -8.59 -10.85
N LEU A 364 -2.20 -8.99 -10.92
CA LEU A 364 -1.11 -8.35 -10.17
C LEU A 364 -0.93 -6.88 -10.57
N SER A 365 -1.14 -6.51 -11.83
CA SER A 365 -1.14 -5.12 -12.30
C SER A 365 -2.24 -4.30 -11.61
N ALA A 366 -3.48 -4.83 -11.59
CA ALA A 366 -4.60 -4.18 -10.90
C ALA A 366 -4.35 -4.07 -9.38
N LEU A 367 -3.78 -5.10 -8.76
CA LEU A 367 -3.42 -5.09 -7.34
C LEU A 367 -2.32 -4.08 -7.04
N ASP A 368 -1.26 -4.01 -7.86
CA ASP A 368 -0.17 -3.05 -7.67
C ASP A 368 -0.68 -1.61 -7.71
N TYR A 369 -1.59 -1.31 -8.64
CA TYR A 369 -2.25 0.00 -8.72
C TYR A 369 -3.00 0.36 -7.42
N ILE A 370 -3.90 -0.50 -6.92
CA ILE A 370 -4.66 -0.19 -5.71
C ILE A 370 -3.77 -0.18 -4.45
N HIS A 371 -2.71 -0.99 -4.43
CA HIS A 371 -1.74 -1.04 -3.33
C HIS A 371 -0.93 0.25 -3.24
N LEU A 372 -0.55 0.84 -4.39
CA LEU A 372 0.09 2.17 -4.45
C LEU A 372 -0.85 3.28 -3.97
N CYS A 373 -2.17 3.13 -4.19
CA CYS A 373 -3.20 4.01 -3.62
C CYS A 373 -3.46 3.77 -2.12
N GLY A 374 -2.76 2.82 -1.49
CA GLY A 374 -2.90 2.47 -0.08
C GLY A 374 -4.15 1.66 0.26
N ILE A 375 -4.75 1.02 -0.73
CA ILE A 375 -5.98 0.24 -0.61
C ILE A 375 -5.63 -1.25 -0.70
N ALA A 376 -6.17 -2.07 0.19
CA ALA A 376 -6.20 -3.52 0.05
C ALA A 376 -7.60 -3.95 -0.40
N HIS A 377 -7.68 -4.91 -1.32
CA HIS A 377 -8.93 -5.44 -1.84
C HIS A 377 -9.63 -6.35 -0.82
N LEU A 378 -8.85 -7.20 -0.13
CA LEU A 378 -9.22 -8.10 0.95
C LEU A 378 -10.21 -9.22 0.61
N ASP A 379 -10.61 -9.35 -0.65
CA ASP A 379 -11.49 -10.43 -1.14
C ASP A 379 -11.06 -10.94 -2.53
N VAL A 380 -9.75 -11.18 -2.71
CA VAL A 380 -9.21 -11.73 -3.97
C VAL A 380 -9.55 -13.23 -4.04
N LYS A 381 -10.48 -13.58 -4.92
CA LYS A 381 -10.98 -14.93 -5.13
C LYS A 381 -11.60 -15.09 -6.53
N PRO A 382 -11.80 -16.31 -7.03
CA PRO A 382 -12.28 -16.55 -8.40
C PRO A 382 -13.61 -15.87 -8.73
N GLU A 383 -14.50 -15.71 -7.74
CA GLU A 383 -15.81 -15.08 -7.90
C GLU A 383 -15.72 -13.55 -8.12
N ASN A 384 -14.56 -12.94 -7.90
CA ASN A 384 -14.39 -11.50 -8.10
C ASN A 384 -13.55 -11.18 -9.34
N LEU A 385 -13.24 -12.19 -10.18
CA LEU A 385 -12.42 -12.06 -11.39
C LEU A 385 -13.24 -12.41 -12.63
N LEU A 386 -13.46 -11.42 -13.49
CA LEU A 386 -14.22 -11.57 -14.74
C LEU A 386 -13.30 -11.30 -15.94
N VAL A 387 -13.35 -12.15 -16.96
CA VAL A 387 -12.59 -12.00 -18.20
C VAL A 387 -13.53 -11.58 -19.32
N GLU A 388 -13.28 -10.41 -19.90
CA GLU A 388 -14.02 -9.88 -21.03
C GLU A 388 -13.71 -10.67 -22.31
N GLU A 389 -14.74 -11.21 -22.97
CA GLU A 389 -14.59 -12.15 -24.08
C GLU A 389 -13.91 -11.51 -25.31
N CYS A 390 -14.22 -10.26 -25.62
CA CYS A 390 -13.71 -9.60 -26.82
C CYS A 390 -12.26 -9.12 -26.70
N SER A 391 -11.80 -8.83 -25.48
CA SER A 391 -10.50 -8.18 -25.24
C SER A 391 -9.51 -9.08 -24.50
N ASP A 392 -9.98 -10.21 -23.97
CA ASP A 392 -9.24 -11.10 -23.07
C ASP A 392 -8.69 -10.40 -21.82
N ARG A 393 -9.38 -9.33 -21.39
CA ARG A 393 -9.00 -8.52 -20.22
C ARG A 393 -9.67 -9.03 -18.97
N LEU A 394 -8.85 -9.32 -17.96
CA LEU A 394 -9.29 -9.62 -16.61
C LEU A 394 -9.66 -8.33 -15.88
N LYS A 395 -10.82 -8.34 -15.23
CA LYS A 395 -11.34 -7.25 -14.41
C LYS A 395 -11.69 -7.75 -13.01
N LEU A 396 -11.25 -7.00 -12.01
CA LEU A 396 -11.64 -7.14 -10.62
C LEU A 396 -12.96 -6.37 -10.40
N ILE A 397 -14.01 -7.08 -9.97
CA ILE A 397 -15.40 -6.58 -10.07
C ILE A 397 -16.12 -6.28 -8.74
N ASP A 398 -15.54 -6.55 -7.57
CA ASP A 398 -16.23 -6.36 -6.29
C ASP A 398 -15.33 -5.76 -5.20
N PHE A 399 -15.56 -4.49 -4.85
CA PHE A 399 -14.76 -3.74 -3.88
C PHE A 399 -15.45 -3.59 -2.51
N GLY A 400 -16.52 -4.35 -2.23
CA GLY A 400 -17.29 -4.21 -0.99
C GLY A 400 -16.47 -4.45 0.30
N ASN A 401 -15.41 -5.26 0.21
CA ASN A 401 -14.49 -5.54 1.32
C ASN A 401 -13.22 -4.68 1.31
N ALA A 402 -13.00 -3.87 0.27
CA ALA A 402 -11.80 -3.09 0.15
C ALA A 402 -11.70 -2.03 1.27
N ARG A 403 -10.47 -1.75 1.70
CA ARG A 403 -10.16 -0.83 2.80
C ARG A 403 -8.87 -0.08 2.52
N ARG A 404 -8.78 1.16 2.99
CA ARG A 404 -7.49 1.88 3.11
C ARG A 404 -6.72 1.30 4.30
N VAL A 405 -5.50 0.83 4.06
CA VAL A 405 -4.66 0.13 5.06
C VAL A 405 -3.37 0.88 5.39
N LEU A 406 -3.10 2.01 4.74
CA LEU A 406 -1.98 2.89 5.09
C LEU A 406 -2.39 3.89 6.18
N GLY A 407 -1.59 3.99 7.26
CA GLY A 407 -1.73 5.03 8.28
C GLY A 407 -2.69 4.74 9.44
N THR A 408 -3.48 3.66 9.37
CA THR A 408 -4.41 3.25 10.44
C THR A 408 -4.39 1.74 10.61
N GLU A 409 -4.36 1.26 11.87
CA GLU A 409 -4.54 -0.17 12.14
C GLU A 409 -5.94 -0.60 11.69
N CYS A 410 -6.00 -1.33 10.58
CA CYS A 410 -7.23 -1.93 10.07
C CYS A 410 -7.24 -3.41 10.44
N LYS A 411 -8.35 -3.89 10.99
CA LYS A 411 -8.61 -5.31 11.25
C LYS A 411 -9.92 -5.69 10.57
N MET A 412 -10.05 -6.95 10.20
CA MET A 412 -11.28 -7.49 9.64
C MET A 412 -11.60 -8.82 10.31
N SER A 413 -12.89 -9.09 10.52
CA SER A 413 -13.34 -10.44 10.83
C SER A 413 -13.28 -11.31 9.57
N VAL A 414 -13.15 -12.62 9.75
CA VAL A 414 -13.34 -13.58 8.66
C VAL A 414 -14.79 -13.49 8.17
N ILE A 415 -14.98 -13.31 6.86
CA ILE A 415 -16.30 -13.23 6.24
C ILE A 415 -16.40 -14.33 5.18
N GLY A 416 -17.21 -15.36 5.44
CA GLY A 416 -17.41 -16.48 4.50
C GLY A 416 -16.34 -17.57 4.64
N THR A 417 -16.16 -18.37 3.59
CA THR A 417 -15.25 -19.52 3.56
C THR A 417 -13.78 -19.10 3.62
N ALA A 418 -13.02 -19.69 4.53
CA ALA A 418 -11.67 -19.25 4.86
C ALA A 418 -10.59 -19.54 3.80
N GLU A 419 -10.88 -20.27 2.74
CA GLU A 419 -9.87 -20.83 1.81
C GLU A 419 -8.90 -19.81 1.21
N PHE A 420 -9.39 -18.60 0.91
CA PHE A 420 -8.58 -17.51 0.33
C PHE A 420 -8.10 -16.50 1.38
N VAL A 421 -8.45 -16.70 2.65
CA VAL A 421 -8.19 -15.75 3.73
C VAL A 421 -6.75 -15.86 4.21
N ALA A 422 -6.07 -14.72 4.33
CA ALA A 422 -4.69 -14.68 4.77
C ALA A 422 -4.52 -15.02 6.27
N PRO A 423 -3.39 -15.62 6.70
CA PRO A 423 -3.16 -16.04 8.09
C PRO A 423 -3.28 -14.88 9.09
N GLU A 424 -2.88 -13.67 8.71
CA GLU A 424 -2.99 -12.48 9.55
C GLU A 424 -4.44 -12.08 9.84
N VAL A 425 -5.39 -12.37 8.94
CA VAL A 425 -6.82 -12.14 9.17
C VAL A 425 -7.33 -13.11 10.22
N LEU A 426 -6.97 -14.40 10.11
CA LEU A 426 -7.35 -15.44 11.08
C LEU A 426 -6.76 -15.16 12.48
N LYS A 427 -5.54 -14.60 12.52
CA LYS A 427 -4.85 -14.22 13.77
C LYS A 427 -5.27 -12.86 14.31
N ASN A 428 -6.19 -12.15 13.64
CA ASN A 428 -6.64 -10.81 14.01
C ASN A 428 -5.48 -9.79 14.15
N TYR A 429 -4.47 -9.92 13.29
CA TYR A 429 -3.36 -9.00 13.17
C TYR A 429 -3.72 -7.82 12.24
N PRO A 430 -3.02 -6.67 12.36
CA PRO A 430 -3.23 -5.55 11.46
C PRO A 430 -3.06 -5.96 10.00
N LEU A 431 -4.01 -5.54 9.17
CA LEU A 431 -4.03 -5.85 7.75
C LEU A 431 -3.03 -4.97 6.99
N SER A 432 -2.56 -5.51 5.88
CA SER A 432 -1.79 -4.77 4.90
C SER A 432 -2.20 -5.22 3.49
N THR A 433 -1.70 -4.53 2.47
CA THR A 433 -1.86 -4.92 1.07
C THR A 433 -1.34 -6.33 0.77
N ARG A 434 -0.50 -6.90 1.65
CA ARG A 434 0.04 -8.25 1.53
C ARG A 434 -1.02 -9.34 1.67
N ALA A 435 -2.15 -9.06 2.32
CA ALA A 435 -3.26 -10.02 2.42
C ALA A 435 -3.78 -10.43 1.03
N ASP A 436 -3.84 -9.49 0.08
CA ASP A 436 -4.26 -9.77 -1.30
C ASP A 436 -3.32 -10.73 -2.02
N LEU A 437 -2.02 -10.67 -1.71
CA LEU A 437 -1.01 -11.54 -2.31
C LEU A 437 -1.10 -12.97 -1.80
N TRP A 438 -1.66 -13.19 -0.60
CA TRP A 438 -1.99 -14.53 -0.14
C TRP A 438 -3.12 -15.12 -0.99
N GLY A 439 -4.24 -14.41 -1.10
CA GLY A 439 -5.37 -14.84 -1.95
C GLY A 439 -4.94 -15.07 -3.41
N THR A 440 -4.02 -14.24 -3.91
CA THR A 440 -3.40 -14.42 -5.24
C THR A 440 -2.55 -15.70 -5.32
N GLY A 441 -1.82 -16.06 -4.27
CA GLY A 441 -1.08 -17.32 -4.20
C GLY A 441 -1.97 -18.56 -4.14
N VAL A 442 -3.08 -18.48 -3.39
CA VAL A 442 -4.11 -19.52 -3.35
C VAL A 442 -4.73 -19.69 -4.74
N LEU A 443 -5.09 -18.57 -5.38
CA LEU A 443 -5.62 -18.55 -6.74
C LEU A 443 -4.65 -19.19 -7.74
N LEU A 444 -3.36 -18.84 -7.70
CA LEU A 444 -2.34 -19.41 -8.58
C LEU A 444 -2.18 -20.92 -8.35
N HIS A 445 -2.20 -21.39 -7.10
CA HIS A 445 -2.15 -22.82 -6.79
C HIS A 445 -3.36 -23.56 -7.38
N VAL A 446 -4.57 -23.03 -7.18
CA VAL A 446 -5.79 -23.61 -7.78
C VAL A 446 -5.71 -23.59 -9.29
N PHE A 447 -5.16 -22.52 -9.89
CA PHE A 447 -4.97 -22.46 -11.33
C PHE A 447 -4.06 -23.61 -11.78
N LEU A 448 -2.86 -23.71 -11.20
CA LEU A 448 -1.84 -24.62 -11.71
C LEU A 448 -2.04 -26.10 -11.34
N VAL A 449 -2.63 -26.35 -10.18
CA VAL A 449 -2.77 -27.69 -9.60
C VAL A 449 -4.22 -28.19 -9.67
N GLY A 450 -5.20 -27.29 -9.80
CA GLY A 450 -6.63 -27.61 -9.77
C GLY A 450 -7.18 -27.93 -8.38
N LEU A 451 -6.36 -27.78 -7.33
CA LEU A 451 -6.72 -28.07 -5.94
C LEU A 451 -6.54 -26.83 -5.07
N SER A 452 -7.45 -26.64 -4.11
CA SER A 452 -7.29 -25.63 -3.06
C SER A 452 -6.16 -26.06 -2.11
N PRO A 453 -5.12 -25.22 -1.90
CA PRO A 453 -3.94 -25.61 -1.13
C PRO A 453 -4.23 -25.91 0.35
N PHE A 454 -5.27 -25.29 0.91
CA PHE A 454 -5.53 -25.33 2.35
C PHE A 454 -6.87 -25.95 2.73
N LEU A 455 -7.72 -26.31 1.76
CA LEU A 455 -9.04 -26.87 2.03
C LEU A 455 -8.92 -28.19 2.82
N GLY A 456 -9.42 -28.20 4.05
CA GLY A 456 -9.57 -29.38 4.90
C GLY A 456 -11.00 -29.94 4.86
N ALA A 457 -11.24 -31.03 5.58
CA ALA A 457 -12.57 -31.63 5.71
C ALA A 457 -13.51 -30.79 6.60
N THR A 458 -12.96 -29.87 7.40
CA THR A 458 -13.70 -28.93 8.24
C THR A 458 -13.11 -27.53 8.15
N GLU A 459 -13.90 -26.49 8.44
CA GLU A 459 -13.39 -25.11 8.48
C GLU A 459 -12.23 -24.92 9.48
N ASN A 460 -12.26 -25.63 10.61
CA ASN A 460 -11.18 -25.60 11.60
C ASN A 460 -9.88 -26.18 11.04
N GLU A 461 -9.97 -27.28 10.28
CA GLU A 461 -8.83 -27.88 9.59
C GLU A 461 -8.30 -26.94 8.51
N THR A 462 -9.19 -26.33 7.71
CA THR A 462 -8.81 -25.31 6.73
C THR A 462 -8.07 -24.14 7.38
N CYS A 463 -8.59 -23.61 8.49
CA CYS A 463 -7.93 -22.54 9.24
C CYS A 463 -6.56 -22.97 9.80
N ALA A 464 -6.46 -24.20 10.32
CA ALA A 464 -5.20 -24.75 10.82
C ALA A 464 -4.16 -24.87 9.70
N ASN A 465 -4.55 -25.35 8.52
CA ASN A 465 -3.70 -25.45 7.35
C ASN A 465 -3.20 -24.08 6.90
N ILE A 466 -4.08 -23.06 6.86
CA ILE A 466 -3.72 -21.67 6.53
C ILE A 466 -2.69 -21.12 7.54
N VAL A 467 -2.96 -21.25 8.84
CA VAL A 467 -2.11 -20.70 9.91
C VAL A 467 -0.71 -21.32 9.89
N ALA A 468 -0.61 -22.60 9.53
CA ALA A 468 0.64 -23.33 9.41
C ALA A 468 1.30 -23.21 8.02
N ALA A 469 0.62 -22.62 7.03
CA ALA A 469 0.94 -22.76 5.61
C ALA A 469 1.22 -24.24 5.22
N ALA A 470 0.39 -25.15 5.72
CA ALA A 470 0.48 -26.57 5.42
C ALA A 470 -0.25 -26.87 4.11
N TYR A 471 0.50 -26.90 3.01
CA TYR A 471 0.05 -27.34 1.70
C TYR A 471 1.15 -28.13 1.00
N THR A 472 0.79 -28.93 0.01
CA THR A 472 1.75 -29.66 -0.82
C THR A 472 1.35 -29.56 -2.28
N ILE A 473 2.35 -29.50 -3.15
CA ILE A 473 2.15 -29.59 -4.60
C ILE A 473 2.35 -31.07 -4.96
N PRO A 474 1.31 -31.77 -5.46
CA PRO A 474 1.42 -33.18 -5.81
C PRO A 474 2.53 -33.41 -6.84
N THR A 475 3.31 -34.48 -6.70
CA THR A 475 4.36 -34.83 -7.69
C THR A 475 3.79 -35.15 -9.08
N THR A 476 2.48 -35.40 -9.16
CA THR A 476 1.74 -35.58 -10.42
C THR A 476 1.44 -34.25 -11.13
N ALA A 477 1.54 -33.11 -10.44
CA ALA A 477 1.39 -31.80 -11.05
C ALA A 477 2.67 -31.46 -11.82
N SER A 478 2.58 -31.46 -13.15
CA SER A 478 3.72 -31.21 -14.04
C SER A 478 4.06 -29.72 -14.17
N ILE A 479 4.24 -29.00 -13.06
CA ILE A 479 4.45 -27.54 -13.07
C ILE A 479 5.92 -27.13 -12.87
N SER A 480 6.32 -26.01 -13.48
CA SER A 480 7.70 -25.51 -13.51
C SER A 480 8.21 -25.11 -12.12
N GLU A 481 9.52 -25.25 -11.89
CA GLU A 481 10.16 -24.80 -10.64
C GLU A 481 9.95 -23.30 -10.39
N HIS A 482 9.89 -22.49 -11.44
CA HIS A 482 9.64 -21.05 -11.35
C HIS A 482 8.21 -20.74 -10.86
N SER A 483 7.21 -21.54 -11.26
CA SER A 483 5.85 -21.39 -10.76
C SER A 483 5.74 -21.78 -9.28
N GLN A 484 6.39 -22.90 -8.90
CA GLN A 484 6.45 -23.37 -7.51
C GLN A 484 7.13 -22.34 -6.60
N ASP A 485 8.23 -21.75 -7.06
CA ASP A 485 8.93 -20.67 -6.36
C ASP A 485 8.03 -19.44 -6.15
N LEU A 486 7.29 -19.01 -7.18
CA LEU A 486 6.33 -17.90 -7.06
C LEU A 486 5.23 -18.21 -6.05
N ILE A 487 4.61 -19.40 -6.12
CA ILE A 487 3.58 -19.84 -5.15
C ILE A 487 4.13 -19.77 -3.72
N SER A 488 5.33 -20.30 -3.48
CA SER A 488 5.93 -20.32 -2.14
C SER A 488 6.18 -18.92 -1.57
N LYS A 489 6.56 -17.97 -2.43
CA LYS A 489 6.81 -16.57 -2.05
C LYS A 489 5.52 -15.75 -1.86
N LEU A 490 4.42 -16.13 -2.51
CA LEU A 490 3.08 -15.56 -2.30
C LEU A 490 2.40 -16.14 -1.05
N LEU A 491 2.62 -17.43 -0.75
CA LEU A 491 2.06 -18.13 0.41
C LEU A 491 2.96 -18.09 1.65
N ALA A 492 3.81 -17.06 1.78
CA ALA A 492 4.57 -16.83 2.99
C ALA A 492 3.66 -16.38 4.15
N VAL A 493 3.72 -17.07 5.29
CA VAL A 493 2.89 -16.78 6.48
C VAL A 493 3.17 -15.37 7.02
N ASP A 494 4.43 -14.97 7.06
CA ASP A 494 4.84 -13.64 7.49
C ASP A 494 4.59 -12.62 6.35
N PRO A 495 3.69 -11.64 6.53
CA PRO A 495 3.38 -10.64 5.51
C PRO A 495 4.62 -9.84 5.05
N GLN A 496 5.62 -9.65 5.91
CA GLN A 496 6.85 -8.92 5.56
C GLN A 496 7.75 -9.70 4.61
N LYS A 497 7.72 -11.04 4.69
CA LYS A 497 8.47 -11.95 3.82
C LYS A 497 7.73 -12.27 2.53
N ARG A 498 6.39 -12.15 2.54
CA ARG A 498 5.54 -12.31 1.36
C ARG A 498 5.97 -11.33 0.27
N LEU A 499 5.76 -11.65 -1.01
CA LEU A 499 5.99 -10.69 -2.10
C LEU A 499 4.96 -9.56 -2.08
N SER A 500 5.34 -8.41 -2.66
CA SER A 500 4.40 -7.33 -3.00
C SER A 500 3.95 -7.53 -4.44
N ALA A 501 2.85 -6.89 -4.85
CA ALA A 501 2.38 -6.96 -6.23
C ALA A 501 3.47 -6.56 -7.24
N SER A 502 4.12 -5.40 -7.06
CA SER A 502 5.29 -4.98 -7.86
C SER A 502 6.42 -6.03 -7.93
N LYS A 503 6.78 -6.67 -6.81
CA LYS A 503 7.83 -7.70 -6.81
C LYS A 503 7.37 -9.00 -7.46
N ALA A 504 6.10 -9.36 -7.34
CA ALA A 504 5.52 -10.52 -8.00
C ALA A 504 5.43 -10.31 -9.53
N LEU A 505 5.08 -9.10 -9.99
CA LEU A 505 5.16 -8.71 -11.41
C LEU A 505 6.59 -8.80 -11.96
N ALA A 506 7.58 -8.52 -11.12
CA ALA A 506 8.99 -8.64 -11.48
C ALA A 506 9.53 -10.08 -11.46
N HIS A 507 8.74 -11.06 -11.01
CA HIS A 507 9.16 -12.44 -10.89
C HIS A 507 9.47 -13.07 -12.25
N CYS A 508 10.47 -13.95 -12.32
CA CYS A 508 10.88 -14.57 -13.57
C CYS A 508 9.75 -15.34 -14.24
N TRP A 509 8.88 -16.01 -13.48
CA TRP A 509 7.73 -16.74 -14.02
C TRP A 509 6.68 -15.83 -14.70
N ILE A 510 6.52 -14.59 -14.23
CA ILE A 510 5.63 -13.59 -14.83
C ILE A 510 6.29 -12.91 -16.03
N LYS A 511 7.57 -12.57 -15.91
CA LYS A 511 8.36 -11.95 -16.98
C LYS A 511 8.85 -12.92 -18.05
N ALA A 512 8.60 -14.23 -17.90
CA ALA A 512 9.05 -15.28 -18.81
C ALA A 512 8.35 -15.27 -20.18
N SER A 513 8.12 -14.08 -20.76
CA SER A 513 7.93 -13.94 -22.21
C SER A 513 9.18 -14.39 -22.99
N ASP A 514 10.35 -14.44 -22.33
CA ASP A 514 11.65 -14.78 -22.95
C ASP A 514 12.22 -16.17 -22.56
N LEU A 515 11.59 -16.91 -21.65
CA LEU A 515 11.94 -18.32 -21.43
C LEU A 515 11.04 -19.17 -22.33
N ASP A 516 11.64 -19.72 -23.39
CA ASP A 516 11.12 -20.70 -24.34
C ASP A 516 9.60 -20.92 -24.21
N SER A 517 8.81 -20.19 -25.00
CA SER A 517 7.35 -20.34 -25.04
C SER A 517 6.90 -21.80 -25.26
N ALA A 518 7.80 -22.64 -25.80
CA ALA A 518 7.66 -24.09 -25.91
C ALA A 518 7.72 -24.86 -24.57
N LEU A 519 8.37 -24.37 -23.52
CA LEU A 519 8.41 -24.98 -22.18
C LEU A 519 7.10 -24.72 -21.43
N LEU A 520 6.60 -23.48 -21.43
CA LEU A 520 5.34 -23.12 -20.78
C LEU A 520 4.12 -23.70 -21.52
N SER A 521 4.20 -23.93 -22.84
CA SER A 521 3.11 -24.49 -23.65
C SER A 521 2.98 -26.01 -23.61
N ARG A 522 3.94 -26.75 -23.03
CA ARG A 522 3.99 -28.22 -23.07
C ARG A 522 3.30 -28.92 -21.90
N VAL A 523 2.90 -28.16 -20.88
CA VAL A 523 2.21 -28.70 -19.70
C VAL A 523 0.71 -28.59 -19.93
N PHE A 524 0.11 -29.68 -20.41
CA PHE A 524 -1.34 -29.86 -20.30
C PHE A 524 -1.68 -30.04 -18.82
N MET A 525 -2.37 -29.04 -18.26
CA MET A 525 -2.89 -29.13 -16.90
C MET A 525 -4.21 -29.89 -16.88
N ASP A 526 -4.44 -30.64 -15.79
CA ASP A 526 -5.67 -31.42 -15.63
C ASP A 526 -6.84 -30.51 -15.26
N ILE A 527 -7.49 -29.98 -16.30
CA ILE A 527 -8.63 -29.08 -16.14
C ILE A 527 -9.82 -29.75 -15.44
N CYS A 528 -9.87 -31.08 -15.37
CA CYS A 528 -10.90 -31.82 -14.64
C CYS A 528 -10.86 -31.49 -13.14
N LEU A 529 -9.68 -31.19 -12.59
CA LEU A 529 -9.54 -30.79 -11.20
C LEU A 529 -10.09 -29.38 -10.97
N ILE A 530 -9.80 -28.43 -11.87
CA ILE A 530 -10.39 -27.07 -11.81
C ILE A 530 -11.91 -27.14 -11.92
N LEU A 531 -12.44 -27.94 -12.86
CA LEU A 531 -13.87 -28.17 -12.97
C LEU A 531 -14.44 -28.77 -11.68
N SER A 532 -13.75 -29.76 -11.10
CA SER A 532 -14.17 -30.35 -9.82
C SER A 532 -14.20 -29.32 -8.69
N PHE A 533 -13.18 -28.47 -8.58
CA PHE A 533 -13.13 -27.35 -7.63
C PHE A 533 -14.33 -26.40 -7.83
N LEU A 534 -14.61 -25.98 -9.06
CA LEU A 534 -15.75 -25.14 -9.38
C LEU A 534 -17.10 -25.79 -9.06
N PHE A 535 -17.24 -27.10 -9.30
CA PHE A 535 -18.48 -27.82 -9.03
C PHE A 535 -18.70 -28.04 -7.53
N VAL A 536 -17.64 -28.34 -6.76
CA VAL A 536 -17.73 -28.47 -5.29
C VAL A 536 -18.16 -27.12 -4.69
N GLY A 537 -17.55 -26.01 -5.09
CA GLY A 537 -17.93 -24.68 -4.61
C GLY A 537 -19.36 -24.25 -4.97
N ARG A 538 -19.92 -24.76 -6.09
CA ARG A 538 -21.29 -24.45 -6.54
C ARG A 538 -22.38 -25.28 -5.85
N THR A 539 -22.05 -26.32 -5.08
CA THR A 539 -23.08 -27.15 -4.41
C THR A 539 -23.78 -26.46 -3.23
N GLU A 540 -23.29 -25.29 -2.79
CA GLU A 540 -23.93 -24.48 -1.74
C GLU A 540 -24.92 -23.42 -2.27
N GLY A 541 -25.08 -23.26 -3.60
CA GLY A 541 -25.94 -22.23 -4.21
C GLY A 541 -26.70 -22.69 -5.46
N SER A 542 -27.94 -22.22 -5.60
CA SER A 542 -28.99 -22.66 -6.54
C SER A 542 -28.75 -22.52 -8.06
N GLU A 543 -27.52 -22.42 -8.57
CA GLU A 543 -27.22 -22.07 -9.97
C GLU A 543 -27.08 -23.25 -10.95
N LEU A 544 -27.85 -24.33 -10.77
CA LEU A 544 -27.76 -25.52 -11.63
C LEU A 544 -28.65 -25.48 -12.90
N LYS A 545 -29.27 -24.35 -13.25
CA LYS A 545 -30.25 -24.32 -14.36
C LYS A 545 -29.70 -23.98 -15.75
N LEU A 546 -28.51 -23.39 -15.89
CA LEU A 546 -28.03 -22.96 -17.23
C LEU A 546 -27.07 -23.93 -17.93
N PHE A 547 -26.41 -24.84 -17.21
CA PHE A 547 -25.42 -25.76 -17.80
C PHE A 547 -25.98 -27.13 -18.20
N SER A 548 -27.26 -27.40 -17.93
CA SER A 548 -27.91 -28.64 -18.37
C SER A 548 -28.41 -28.51 -19.82
N SER A 549 -27.67 -29.08 -20.77
CA SER A 549 -28.25 -30.06 -21.73
C SER A 549 -27.47 -30.25 -23.04
N LYS A 550 -26.62 -29.31 -23.47
CA LYS A 550 -25.86 -29.48 -24.73
C LYS A 550 -24.34 -29.47 -24.58
N ARG A 551 -23.77 -28.43 -23.98
CA ARG A 551 -22.30 -28.26 -23.92
C ARG A 551 -21.59 -29.20 -22.93
N LEU A 552 -22.27 -29.62 -21.85
CA LEU A 552 -21.73 -30.63 -20.92
C LEU A 552 -21.62 -32.03 -21.57
N ARG A 553 -22.41 -32.32 -22.61
CA ARG A 553 -22.28 -33.57 -23.39
C ARG A 553 -21.12 -33.50 -24.38
N GLU A 554 -20.72 -32.30 -24.78
CA GLU A 554 -19.56 -32.08 -25.65
C GLU A 554 -18.26 -32.08 -24.85
N ALA A 555 -18.23 -31.53 -23.63
CA ALA A 555 -17.05 -31.60 -22.75
C ALA A 555 -16.81 -32.99 -22.13
N LYS A 556 -17.84 -33.85 -22.07
CA LYS A 556 -17.72 -35.27 -21.65
C LYS A 556 -17.29 -36.20 -22.79
N ARG A 557 -17.31 -35.74 -24.04
CA ARG A 557 -16.91 -36.51 -25.22
C ARG A 557 -15.50 -36.11 -25.61
#